data_AF-A0A532TBF0-F1
#
_entry.id   AF-A0A532TBF0-F1
#
_cell.length_a   1.000
_cell.length_b   1.000
_cell.length_c   1.000
_cell.angle_alpha   90.00
_cell.angle_beta   90.00
_cell.angle_gamma   90.00
#
_symmetry.space_group_name_H-M   'P 1'
#
loop_
_entity.id
_entity.type
_entity.pdbx_description
1 polymer ?
#
loop_
_entity_poly.entity_id
_entity_poly.type
_entity_poly.pdbx_seq_one_letter_code
_entity_poly.pdbx_strand_id
1 'polypeptide(L)'
;MVRPKLPFSASLAILAIMFASACTGVEDNVPRRGAKMDTDEDIFRMVEDALKAGAAGLSIGRNAFQHKDPTRVIGALSKMVHEGCSVEQAKELGGWAKKMHAQYPKKQPFVELMPTGIPELEKEVQNHKKINIFTSAEVEKISGQPGLFEVSIKQADKVSEVKVGSIVLATGWKPYDPAKLTELNVGKTPHIITNVQMEEKLSSGEPLVTSDGKPVRKIAFIQCAGSRDENHLPYCSSVCCMISLKQALYCRELDPDSQAFIFYKDLRTPGQYEDFYKRVQEDEGTFLTKSEVKSIDTSNGVIVVEATDTLLGDDIKVKVDL
;
A
#
# COMPACT_ATOMS: atom_id res chain seq x y z
N MET A 1 32.15 23.63 -8.84
CA MET A 1 32.16 24.17 -7.47
C MET A 1 31.01 23.51 -6.70
N VAL A 2 31.34 22.48 -5.91
CA VAL A 2 30.74 22.03 -4.63
C VAL A 2 29.21 22.11 -4.39
N ARG A 3 28.58 20.92 -4.36
CA ARG A 3 27.45 20.40 -3.50
C ARG A 3 25.99 20.84 -3.79
N PRO A 4 24.98 19.96 -3.53
CA PRO A 4 24.60 19.51 -2.17
C PRO A 4 24.54 18.00 -1.93
N LYS A 5 24.91 17.64 -0.69
CA LYS A 5 24.52 16.41 -0.01
C LYS A 5 23.04 16.49 0.35
N LEU A 6 22.30 15.40 0.17
CA LEU A 6 21.06 15.11 0.90
C LEU A 6 21.13 13.66 1.38
N PRO A 7 21.27 13.41 2.69
CA PRO A 7 20.94 12.13 3.27
C PRO A 7 19.52 12.24 3.85
N PHE A 8 18.56 11.48 3.31
CA PHE A 8 17.29 11.27 4.00
C PHE A 8 16.90 9.79 3.90
N SER A 9 17.08 9.10 5.02
CA SER A 9 16.56 7.77 5.29
C SER A 9 15.04 7.87 5.51
N ALA A 10 14.24 7.25 4.66
CA ALA A 10 12.80 7.11 4.88
C ALA A 10 12.53 5.78 5.60
N SER A 11 12.51 5.83 6.92
CA SER A 11 11.75 4.91 7.75
C SER A 11 10.85 5.76 8.63
N LEU A 12 9.54 5.55 8.56
CA LEU A 12 8.64 5.30 9.69
C LEU A 12 7.18 5.47 9.24
N ALA A 13 6.39 4.43 9.47
CA ALA A 13 4.97 4.57 9.71
C ALA A 13 4.82 5.15 11.12
N ILE A 14 4.20 6.33 11.25
CA ILE A 14 3.63 6.83 12.50
C ILE A 14 2.32 7.52 12.14
N LEU A 15 1.20 6.96 12.61
CA LEU A 15 -0.02 7.72 12.83
C LEU A 15 0.18 8.51 14.12
N ALA A 16 0.63 9.74 13.98
CA ALA A 16 0.52 10.76 15.01
C ALA A 16 0.10 12.01 14.27
N ILE A 17 -1.12 12.47 14.55
CA ILE A 17 -1.48 13.83 14.21
C ILE A 17 -0.66 14.71 15.16
N MET A 18 0.58 15.02 14.79
CA MET A 18 1.44 15.95 15.52
C MET A 18 1.11 17.37 15.08
N PHE A 19 0.54 18.14 16.00
CA PHE A 19 0.18 19.53 15.78
C PHE A 19 1.30 20.45 16.29
N ALA A 20 2.00 21.12 15.37
CA ALA A 20 2.88 22.25 15.69
C ALA A 20 2.25 23.56 15.16
N SER A 21 2.21 24.59 16.02
CA SER A 21 1.59 25.91 15.75
C SER A 21 2.63 27.01 15.55
N ALA A 22 2.55 27.73 14.43
CA ALA A 22 3.14 29.06 14.19
C ALA A 22 2.51 29.77 12.95
N CYS A 23 2.41 31.09 13.01
CA CYS A 23 1.43 32.00 12.37
C CYS A 23 1.70 32.58 10.95
N THR A 24 0.59 32.94 10.25
CA THR A 24 0.24 34.15 9.43
C THR A 24 0.83 34.48 8.02
N GLY A 25 -0.06 34.72 7.01
CA GLY A 25 -0.02 35.91 6.10
C GLY A 25 -0.36 35.82 4.56
N VAL A 26 -1.60 36.17 4.17
CA VAL A 26 -2.13 36.99 2.99
C VAL A 26 -2.11 36.57 1.47
N GLU A 27 -3.34 36.48 0.88
CA GLU A 27 -4.01 36.84 -0.44
C GLU A 27 -3.25 36.81 -1.83
N ASP A 28 -3.80 36.48 -3.05
CA ASP A 28 -5.09 36.82 -3.72
C ASP A 28 -5.39 36.05 -5.10
N ASN A 29 -6.60 36.24 -5.69
CA ASN A 29 -7.45 35.59 -6.78
C ASN A 29 -6.96 35.32 -8.27
N VAL A 30 -7.59 34.49 -9.18
CA VAL A 30 -8.78 34.68 -10.11
C VAL A 30 -9.12 33.42 -11.04
N PRO A 31 -10.35 33.16 -11.63
CA PRO A 31 -10.89 31.87 -12.19
C PRO A 31 -11.39 31.76 -13.69
N ARG A 32 -11.83 30.55 -14.18
CA ARG A 32 -12.65 30.23 -15.43
C ARG A 32 -13.58 28.98 -15.26
N ARG A 33 -14.78 28.89 -15.91
CA ARG A 33 -15.91 27.99 -15.47
C ARG A 33 -16.95 27.48 -16.56
N GLY A 34 -17.56 26.27 -16.41
CA GLY A 34 -18.75 25.63 -17.12
C GLY A 34 -20.18 25.94 -16.55
N ALA A 35 -21.29 25.22 -16.79
CA ALA A 35 -22.65 25.67 -16.35
C ALA A 35 -22.93 25.52 -14.83
N LYS A 36 -23.67 26.47 -14.22
CA LYS A 36 -23.92 26.54 -12.76
C LYS A 36 -25.17 25.74 -12.37
N MET A 37 -25.05 24.88 -11.35
CA MET A 37 -26.17 24.17 -10.72
C MET A 37 -26.56 24.83 -9.40
N ASP A 38 -27.84 24.71 -9.02
CA ASP A 38 -28.43 25.48 -7.91
C ASP A 38 -28.34 24.75 -6.56
N THR A 39 -28.19 23.42 -6.55
CA THR A 39 -28.08 22.62 -5.31
C THR A 39 -26.90 21.64 -5.31
N ASP A 40 -26.36 21.34 -4.12
CA ASP A 40 -25.29 20.36 -3.91
C ASP A 40 -25.71 18.94 -4.33
N GLU A 41 -26.96 18.59 -4.09
CA GLU A 41 -27.52 17.26 -4.41
C GLU A 41 -27.53 17.02 -5.92
N ASP A 42 -27.87 18.03 -6.72
CA ASP A 42 -27.87 17.90 -8.18
C ASP A 42 -26.45 17.68 -8.75
N ILE A 43 -25.44 18.32 -8.13
CA ILE A 43 -24.03 18.17 -8.51
C ILE A 43 -23.55 16.74 -8.22
N PHE A 44 -23.86 16.23 -7.02
CA PHE A 44 -23.43 14.88 -6.62
C PHE A 44 -24.16 13.78 -7.36
N ARG A 45 -25.45 13.97 -7.66
CA ARG A 45 -26.25 12.99 -8.40
C ARG A 45 -25.80 12.87 -9.85
N MET A 46 -25.47 13.99 -10.50
CA MET A 46 -24.85 13.99 -11.83
C MET A 46 -23.51 13.23 -11.85
N VAL A 47 -22.70 13.39 -10.80
CA VAL A 47 -21.39 12.72 -10.67
C VAL A 47 -21.57 11.23 -10.43
N GLU A 48 -22.52 10.84 -9.58
CA GLU A 48 -22.85 9.45 -9.32
C GLU A 48 -23.36 8.74 -10.58
N ASP A 49 -24.24 9.38 -11.35
CA ASP A 49 -24.76 8.82 -12.61
C ASP A 49 -23.66 8.69 -13.67
N ALA A 50 -22.72 9.64 -13.72
CA ALA A 50 -21.55 9.55 -14.60
C ALA A 50 -20.61 8.39 -14.21
N LEU A 51 -20.36 8.19 -12.91
CA LEU A 51 -19.56 7.08 -12.40
C LEU A 51 -20.25 5.73 -12.66
N LYS A 52 -21.57 5.64 -12.48
CA LYS A 52 -22.37 4.43 -12.81
C LYS A 52 -22.37 4.12 -14.31
N ALA A 53 -22.29 5.13 -15.16
CA ALA A 53 -22.16 4.98 -16.61
C ALA A 53 -20.73 4.60 -17.06
N GLY A 54 -19.79 4.40 -16.13
CA GLY A 54 -18.43 3.94 -16.41
C GLY A 54 -17.38 5.05 -16.51
N ALA A 55 -17.67 6.27 -16.05
CA ALA A 55 -16.66 7.32 -15.96
C ALA A 55 -15.60 6.97 -14.90
N ALA A 56 -14.32 7.13 -15.26
CA ALA A 56 -13.18 6.89 -14.36
C ALA A 56 -12.64 8.17 -13.69
N GLY A 57 -13.27 9.32 -13.96
CA GLY A 57 -12.82 10.62 -13.46
C GLY A 57 -13.82 11.73 -13.76
N LEU A 58 -13.57 12.90 -13.17
CA LEU A 58 -14.51 14.01 -13.16
C LEU A 58 -13.80 15.34 -13.46
N SER A 59 -14.40 16.17 -14.33
CA SER A 59 -13.96 17.55 -14.57
C SER A 59 -15.11 18.52 -14.27
N ILE A 60 -15.15 19.08 -13.05
CA ILE A 60 -16.14 20.06 -12.62
C ILE A 60 -15.46 21.33 -12.12
N GLY A 61 -15.59 22.43 -12.89
CA GLY A 61 -15.05 23.75 -12.54
C GLY A 61 -16.07 24.72 -11.95
N ARG A 62 -17.17 25.01 -12.66
CA ARG A 62 -18.21 26.00 -12.24
C ARG A 62 -19.09 25.55 -11.08
N ASN A 63 -18.97 24.33 -10.61
CA ASN A 63 -19.76 23.93 -9.46
C ASN A 63 -18.87 23.66 -8.25
N ALA A 64 -17.59 23.35 -8.46
CA ALA A 64 -16.60 23.26 -7.39
C ALA A 64 -16.11 24.64 -6.89
N PHE A 65 -15.57 25.50 -7.76
CA PHE A 65 -14.69 26.61 -7.31
C PHE A 65 -15.34 27.96 -6.88
N GLN A 66 -16.65 28.13 -7.04
CA GLN A 66 -17.48 29.25 -6.57
C GLN A 66 -18.73 28.67 -5.89
N HIS A 67 -18.64 27.41 -5.41
CA HIS A 67 -19.56 26.98 -4.38
C HIS A 67 -19.30 27.81 -3.12
N LYS A 68 -20.31 27.96 -2.25
CA LYS A 68 -20.11 28.64 -0.97
C LYS A 68 -19.07 27.92 -0.10
N ASP A 69 -18.86 26.63 -0.36
CA ASP A 69 -17.83 25.79 0.26
C ASP A 69 -17.16 24.89 -0.81
N PRO A 70 -16.12 25.39 -1.51
CA PRO A 70 -15.42 24.66 -2.57
C PRO A 70 -14.69 23.41 -2.06
N THR A 71 -14.17 23.48 -0.83
CA THR A 71 -13.37 22.42 -0.22
C THR A 71 -14.24 21.22 0.14
N ARG A 72 -15.45 21.47 0.66
CA ARG A 72 -16.46 20.43 0.89
C ARG A 72 -16.86 19.74 -0.42
N VAL A 73 -17.13 20.51 -1.47
CA VAL A 73 -17.57 19.95 -2.76
C VAL A 73 -16.44 19.17 -3.43
N ILE A 74 -15.23 19.73 -3.51
CA ILE A 74 -14.06 19.03 -4.09
C ILE A 74 -13.70 17.80 -3.25
N GLY A 75 -13.77 17.90 -1.93
CA GLY A 75 -13.54 16.79 -1.01
C GLY A 75 -14.58 15.67 -1.20
N ALA A 76 -15.87 16.00 -1.27
CA ALA A 76 -16.93 15.03 -1.52
C ALA A 76 -16.78 14.38 -2.90
N LEU A 77 -16.50 15.16 -3.95
CA LEU A 77 -16.24 14.64 -5.30
C LEU A 77 -14.99 13.75 -5.34
N SER A 78 -13.93 14.15 -4.64
CA SER A 78 -12.71 13.33 -4.50
C SER A 78 -12.99 12.03 -3.76
N LYS A 79 -13.76 12.07 -2.67
CA LYS A 79 -14.15 10.87 -1.89
C LYS A 79 -15.04 9.92 -2.70
N MET A 80 -15.97 10.45 -3.49
CA MET A 80 -16.84 9.66 -4.37
C MET A 80 -16.08 9.01 -5.54
N VAL A 81 -15.09 9.72 -6.10
CA VAL A 81 -14.30 9.25 -7.23
C VAL A 81 -13.15 8.33 -6.79
N HIS A 82 -12.60 8.51 -5.58
CA HIS A 82 -11.36 7.85 -5.15
C HIS A 82 -11.48 6.91 -3.93
N GLU A 83 -12.45 7.05 -3.01
CA GLU A 83 -12.33 6.43 -1.66
C GLU A 83 -13.21 5.21 -1.35
N GLY A 84 -14.53 5.19 -1.57
CA GLY A 84 -15.39 4.01 -1.33
C GLY A 84 -15.10 3.11 -0.07
N CYS A 85 -14.88 3.67 1.13
CA CYS A 85 -14.39 2.96 2.34
C CYS A 85 -15.44 2.57 3.43
N SER A 86 -15.10 1.61 4.34
CA SER A 86 -15.91 1.09 5.48
C SER A 86 -15.27 1.28 6.89
N VAL A 87 -16.08 1.23 7.97
CA VAL A 87 -15.84 1.80 9.33
C VAL A 87 -14.94 0.96 10.28
N GLU A 88 -14.80 -0.35 10.09
CA GLU A 88 -14.17 -1.24 11.08
C GLU A 88 -12.64 -1.11 11.13
N GLN A 89 -12.02 -0.70 10.02
CA GLN A 89 -10.56 -0.51 9.90
C GLN A 89 -10.03 0.71 10.68
N ALA A 90 -10.91 1.61 11.15
CA ALA A 90 -10.53 2.81 11.88
C ALA A 90 -10.29 2.58 13.38
N LYS A 91 -10.55 1.37 13.91
CA LYS A 91 -10.55 1.09 15.36
C LYS A 91 -9.16 0.95 16.00
N GLU A 92 -8.13 0.60 15.23
CA GLU A 92 -6.81 0.24 15.76
C GLU A 92 -5.66 1.05 15.13
N LEU A 93 -4.59 1.26 15.91
CA LEU A 93 -3.36 1.89 15.44
C LEU A 93 -2.46 0.88 14.69
N GLY A 94 -1.49 1.39 13.93
CA GLY A 94 -0.43 0.59 13.31
C GLY A 94 -0.63 0.27 11.81
N GLY A 95 -1.84 0.41 11.28
CA GLY A 95 -2.14 0.26 9.85
C GLY A 95 -1.63 -1.06 9.26
N TRP A 96 -1.17 -1.04 8.00
CA TRP A 96 -0.63 -2.23 7.33
C TRP A 96 0.62 -2.81 8.01
N ALA A 97 1.44 -1.98 8.66
CA ALA A 97 2.67 -2.45 9.29
C ALA A 97 2.42 -3.38 10.48
N LYS A 98 1.26 -3.26 11.15
CA LYS A 98 0.82 -4.18 12.22
C LYS A 98 0.48 -5.57 11.69
N LYS A 99 0.01 -5.65 10.44
CA LYS A 99 -0.37 -6.89 9.76
C LYS A 99 0.81 -7.61 9.11
N MET A 100 2.01 -7.05 9.22
CA MET A 100 3.23 -7.67 8.69
C MET A 100 3.83 -8.62 9.71
N HIS A 101 4.32 -9.76 9.25
CA HIS A 101 4.99 -10.74 10.11
C HIS A 101 6.35 -10.22 10.58
N ALA A 102 7.18 -9.74 9.65
CA ALA A 102 8.47 -9.11 9.92
C ALA A 102 8.75 -7.95 8.96
N GLN A 103 9.81 -7.19 9.24
CA GLN A 103 10.34 -6.13 8.38
C GLN A 103 11.68 -6.54 7.78
N TYR A 104 11.94 -6.02 6.57
CA TYR A 104 13.27 -6.09 5.98
C TYR A 104 14.27 -5.26 6.82
N PRO A 105 15.58 -5.52 6.69
CA PRO A 105 16.60 -4.99 7.61
C PRO A 105 16.63 -3.46 7.62
N LYS A 106 16.60 -2.81 8.80
CA LYS A 106 16.76 -1.33 8.92
C LYS A 106 17.98 -0.92 9.75
N LYS A 107 18.77 -1.89 10.21
CA LYS A 107 19.99 -1.68 10.99
C LYS A 107 21.13 -2.40 10.32
N GLN A 108 22.33 -1.87 10.46
CA GLN A 108 23.57 -2.54 10.06
C GLN A 108 23.64 -3.91 10.76
N PRO A 109 23.97 -5.01 10.05
CA PRO A 109 24.56 -5.10 8.70
C PRO A 109 23.59 -5.11 7.50
N PHE A 110 22.30 -4.81 7.70
CA PHE A 110 21.26 -4.81 6.65
C PHE A 110 21.00 -6.17 5.98
N VAL A 111 21.21 -7.27 6.71
CA VAL A 111 21.02 -8.63 6.17
C VAL A 111 19.94 -9.45 6.87
N GLU A 112 19.61 -9.13 8.12
CA GLU A 112 18.70 -9.93 8.94
C GLU A 112 17.30 -9.32 9.03
N LEU A 113 16.30 -10.20 9.00
CA LEU A 113 14.92 -9.82 9.25
C LEU A 113 14.77 -9.31 10.68
N MET A 114 13.85 -8.35 10.85
CA MET A 114 13.62 -7.74 12.14
C MET A 114 12.13 -7.76 12.49
N PRO A 115 11.77 -7.81 13.78
CA PRO A 115 10.38 -7.59 14.19
C PRO A 115 9.92 -6.20 13.73
N THR A 116 8.61 -6.06 13.53
CA THR A 116 8.05 -4.82 12.97
C THR A 116 8.23 -3.60 13.88
N GLY A 117 8.36 -3.81 15.20
CA GLY A 117 8.50 -2.74 16.18
C GLY A 117 7.23 -1.90 16.38
N ILE A 118 6.12 -2.27 15.72
CA ILE A 118 4.86 -1.52 15.75
C ILE A 118 4.15 -1.64 17.11
N PRO A 119 4.11 -2.82 17.78
CA PRO A 119 3.50 -2.91 19.10
C PRO A 119 4.18 -2.01 20.14
N GLU A 120 5.50 -1.90 20.11
CA GLU A 120 6.26 -1.05 21.02
C GLU A 120 5.99 0.44 20.76
N LEU A 121 5.99 0.85 19.49
CA LEU A 121 5.66 2.22 19.08
C LEU A 121 4.21 2.58 19.42
N GLU A 122 3.27 1.67 19.22
CA GLU A 122 1.87 1.86 19.60
C GLU A 122 1.75 2.14 21.11
N LYS A 123 2.43 1.33 21.93
CA LYS A 123 2.47 1.53 23.38
C LYS A 123 3.13 2.86 23.77
N GLU A 124 4.20 3.26 23.10
CA GLU A 124 4.85 4.56 23.36
C GLU A 124 3.91 5.72 23.06
N VAL A 125 3.26 5.70 21.89
CA VAL A 125 2.32 6.74 21.44
C VAL A 125 1.10 6.80 22.37
N GLN A 126 0.54 5.65 22.76
CA GLN A 126 -0.59 5.58 23.70
C GLN A 126 -0.28 6.14 25.07
N ASN A 127 0.96 6.02 25.55
CA ASN A 127 1.36 6.53 26.86
C ASN A 127 1.88 7.97 26.83
N HIS A 128 1.95 8.60 25.65
CA HIS A 128 2.56 9.91 25.51
C HIS A 128 1.61 11.05 25.88
N LYS A 129 1.92 11.77 26.97
CA LYS A 129 1.05 12.83 27.55
C LYS A 129 0.70 14.01 26.63
N LYS A 130 1.46 14.22 25.55
CA LYS A 130 1.22 15.32 24.58
C LYS A 130 0.51 14.87 23.31
N ILE A 131 0.22 13.59 23.15
CA ILE A 131 -0.43 13.06 21.95
C ILE A 131 -1.87 12.72 22.33
N ASN A 132 -2.81 13.37 21.66
CA ASN A 132 -4.23 13.03 21.77
C ASN A 132 -4.57 12.07 20.63
N ILE A 133 -5.04 10.88 20.98
CA ILE A 133 -5.35 9.82 20.02
C ILE A 133 -6.86 9.74 19.83
N PHE A 134 -7.29 9.89 18.58
CA PHE A 134 -8.68 9.70 18.17
C PHE A 134 -8.76 8.46 17.28
N THR A 135 -9.10 7.31 17.85
CA THR A 135 -9.41 6.08 17.08
C THR A 135 -10.88 6.08 16.68
N SER A 136 -11.24 5.39 15.60
CA SER A 136 -12.61 5.37 15.05
C SER A 136 -13.17 6.77 14.80
N ALA A 137 -12.30 7.68 14.37
CA ALA A 137 -12.63 9.07 14.13
C ALA A 137 -12.34 9.45 12.68
N GLU A 138 -13.21 10.29 12.13
CA GLU A 138 -13.06 10.84 10.78
C GLU A 138 -12.96 12.36 10.85
N VAL A 139 -12.14 12.94 9.98
CA VAL A 139 -12.11 14.39 9.81
C VAL A 139 -13.28 14.78 8.91
N GLU A 140 -14.25 15.45 9.50
CA GLU A 140 -15.47 15.91 8.82
C GLU A 140 -15.22 17.22 8.06
N LYS A 141 -14.51 18.15 8.71
CA LYS A 141 -14.25 19.48 8.17
C LYS A 141 -12.89 20.00 8.60
N ILE A 142 -12.22 20.68 7.68
CA ILE A 142 -11.02 21.48 7.94
C ILE A 142 -11.32 22.89 7.45
N SER A 143 -11.13 23.89 8.31
CA SER A 143 -11.25 25.31 7.98
C SER A 143 -10.05 26.08 8.52
N GLY A 144 -9.88 27.32 8.06
CA GLY A 144 -8.77 28.18 8.46
C GLY A 144 -7.61 28.19 7.47
N GLN A 145 -6.40 28.44 7.96
CA GLN A 145 -5.20 28.67 7.15
C GLN A 145 -3.95 28.08 7.83
N PRO A 146 -2.81 27.93 7.12
CA PRO A 146 -1.55 27.52 7.75
C PRO A 146 -1.24 28.31 9.03
N GLY A 147 -0.97 27.60 10.12
CA GLY A 147 -0.75 28.16 11.45
C GLY A 147 -2.00 28.33 12.31
N LEU A 148 -3.21 28.29 11.72
CA LEU A 148 -4.49 28.41 12.40
C LEU A 148 -5.59 27.65 11.65
N PHE A 149 -5.52 26.32 11.71
CA PHE A 149 -6.58 25.44 11.25
C PHE A 149 -7.54 25.12 12.39
N GLU A 150 -8.81 24.99 12.05
CA GLU A 150 -9.87 24.45 12.89
C GLU A 150 -10.37 23.16 12.24
N VAL A 151 -10.25 22.05 12.96
CA VAL A 151 -10.54 20.71 12.45
C VAL A 151 -11.67 20.10 13.25
N SER A 152 -12.76 19.76 12.57
CA SER A 152 -13.90 19.02 13.14
C SER A 152 -13.64 17.53 12.97
N ILE A 153 -13.47 16.84 14.09
CA ILE A 153 -13.25 15.40 14.17
C ILE A 153 -14.51 14.74 14.71
N LYS A 154 -15.10 13.86 13.92
CA LYS A 154 -16.27 13.08 14.29
C LYS A 154 -15.83 11.70 14.78
N GLN A 155 -16.24 11.34 15.99
CA GLN A 155 -16.00 10.03 16.58
C GLN A 155 -17.34 9.49 17.07
N ALA A 156 -17.82 8.44 16.40
CA ALA A 156 -19.21 7.99 16.52
C ALA A 156 -20.20 9.16 16.30
N ASP A 157 -21.07 9.45 17.27
CA ASP A 157 -22.08 10.53 17.20
C ASP A 157 -21.58 11.87 17.77
N LYS A 158 -20.31 11.96 18.17
CA LYS A 158 -19.74 13.17 18.78
C LYS A 158 -18.81 13.87 17.81
N VAL A 159 -19.04 15.17 17.60
CA VAL A 159 -18.11 16.05 16.89
C VAL A 159 -17.30 16.85 17.90
N SER A 160 -15.99 16.87 17.70
CA SER A 160 -15.03 17.64 18.49
C SER A 160 -14.26 18.60 17.58
N GLU A 161 -14.08 19.84 18.03
CA GLU A 161 -13.29 20.83 17.29
C GLU A 161 -11.91 20.97 17.91
N VAL A 162 -10.88 20.90 17.07
CA VAL A 162 -9.48 21.02 17.48
C VAL A 162 -8.81 22.11 16.67
N LYS A 163 -8.09 23.01 17.36
CA LYS A 163 -7.30 24.07 16.74
C LYS A 163 -5.84 23.66 16.60
N VAL A 164 -5.31 23.80 15.39
CA VAL A 164 -4.05 23.17 15.01
C VAL A 164 -3.27 24.04 14.04
N GLY A 165 -1.94 24.03 14.09
CA GLY A 165 -1.15 24.86 13.17
C GLY A 165 -0.74 24.18 11.87
N SER A 166 -0.68 22.86 11.89
CA SER A 166 -0.19 22.04 10.77
C SER A 166 -0.99 20.74 10.71
N ILE A 167 -1.10 20.19 9.50
CA ILE A 167 -1.78 18.92 9.25
C ILE A 167 -0.80 18.02 8.50
N VAL A 168 -0.60 16.80 9.00
CA VAL A 168 0.22 15.78 8.36
C VAL A 168 -0.71 14.68 7.85
N LEU A 169 -0.73 14.46 6.55
CA LEU A 169 -1.52 13.39 5.94
C LEU A 169 -0.69 12.11 5.88
N ALA A 170 -1.16 11.07 6.57
CA ALA A 170 -0.52 9.76 6.64
C ALA A 170 -1.56 8.63 6.51
N THR A 171 -2.47 8.75 5.55
CA THR A 171 -3.60 7.82 5.33
C THR A 171 -3.19 6.45 4.77
N GLY A 172 -1.92 6.29 4.39
CA GLY A 172 -1.37 5.00 3.97
C GLY A 172 -1.63 4.69 2.49
N TRP A 173 -1.87 3.41 2.21
CA TRP A 173 -2.01 2.86 0.85
C TRP A 173 -3.01 1.70 0.84
N LYS A 174 -3.50 1.35 -0.35
CA LYS A 174 -4.36 0.19 -0.58
C LYS A 174 -3.63 -0.82 -1.49
N PRO A 175 -3.65 -2.13 -1.16
CA PRO A 175 -3.15 -3.15 -2.07
C PRO A 175 -3.84 -3.09 -3.42
N TYR A 176 -3.11 -3.43 -4.47
CA TYR A 176 -3.71 -3.57 -5.79
C TYR A 176 -4.80 -4.64 -5.77
N ASP A 177 -5.87 -4.40 -6.51
CA ASP A 177 -7.01 -5.33 -6.53
C ASP A 177 -6.63 -6.62 -7.26
N PRO A 178 -6.53 -7.76 -6.54
CA PRO A 178 -6.11 -9.02 -7.16
C PRO A 178 -7.12 -9.53 -8.19
N ALA A 179 -8.40 -9.15 -8.10
CA ALA A 179 -9.42 -9.58 -9.06
C ALA A 179 -9.16 -9.06 -10.48
N LYS A 180 -8.35 -8.02 -10.63
CA LYS A 180 -7.92 -7.47 -11.92
C LYS A 180 -6.82 -8.30 -12.57
N LEU A 181 -6.09 -9.12 -11.82
CA LEU A 181 -4.96 -9.93 -12.28
C LEU A 181 -5.43 -11.28 -12.84
N THR A 182 -6.37 -11.22 -13.79
CA THR A 182 -6.99 -12.42 -14.38
C THR A 182 -6.00 -13.31 -15.13
N GLU A 183 -4.97 -12.71 -15.72
CA GLU A 183 -3.86 -13.34 -16.42
C GLU A 183 -2.99 -14.22 -15.50
N LEU A 184 -2.96 -13.90 -14.20
CA LEU A 184 -2.25 -14.67 -13.19
C LEU A 184 -3.17 -15.68 -12.48
N ASN A 185 -4.42 -15.84 -12.94
CA ASN A 185 -5.42 -16.74 -12.34
C ASN A 185 -5.67 -16.51 -10.84
N VAL A 186 -5.45 -15.28 -10.35
CA VAL A 186 -5.69 -14.94 -8.93
C VAL A 186 -7.18 -15.12 -8.61
N GLY A 187 -7.48 -15.76 -7.48
CA GLY A 187 -8.85 -16.05 -7.06
C GLY A 187 -9.47 -17.32 -7.66
N LYS A 188 -8.80 -17.99 -8.62
CA LYS A 188 -9.26 -19.30 -9.13
C LYS A 188 -8.89 -20.48 -8.22
N THR A 189 -7.89 -20.29 -7.36
CA THR A 189 -7.41 -21.27 -6.39
C THR A 189 -7.01 -20.57 -5.09
N PRO A 190 -7.20 -21.17 -3.91
CA PRO A 190 -6.72 -20.61 -2.64
C PRO A 190 -5.18 -20.61 -2.54
N HIS A 191 -4.49 -21.27 -3.46
CA HIS A 191 -3.03 -21.38 -3.48
C HIS A 191 -2.35 -20.32 -4.35
N ILE A 192 -3.10 -19.35 -4.89
CA ILE A 192 -2.52 -18.12 -5.48
C ILE A 192 -2.93 -16.97 -4.57
N ILE A 193 -1.97 -16.48 -3.78
CA ILE A 193 -2.19 -15.43 -2.80
C ILE A 193 -1.34 -14.20 -3.09
N THR A 194 -1.81 -13.04 -2.65
CA THR A 194 -1.03 -11.79 -2.68
C THR A 194 0.02 -11.79 -1.59
N ASN A 195 1.07 -10.96 -1.80
CA ASN A 195 2.08 -10.73 -0.78
C ASN A 195 1.49 -10.24 0.55
N VAL A 196 0.41 -9.46 0.51
CA VAL A 196 -0.29 -8.96 1.71
C VAL A 196 -1.02 -10.09 2.44
N GLN A 197 -1.70 -10.97 1.71
CA GLN A 197 -2.35 -12.14 2.30
C GLN A 197 -1.34 -13.09 2.96
N MET A 198 -0.16 -13.27 2.36
CA MET A 198 0.91 -14.07 2.96
C MET A 198 1.36 -13.46 4.30
N GLU A 199 1.56 -12.14 4.37
CA GLU A 199 1.89 -11.46 5.63
C GLU A 199 0.80 -11.65 6.68
N GLU A 200 -0.47 -11.45 6.31
CA GLU A 200 -1.60 -11.57 7.23
C GLU A 200 -1.67 -12.99 7.82
N LYS A 201 -1.54 -14.03 6.98
CA LYS A 201 -1.51 -15.44 7.41
C LYS A 201 -0.36 -15.72 8.38
N LEU A 202 0.86 -15.34 8.01
CA LEU A 202 2.02 -15.58 8.86
C LEU A 202 1.99 -14.76 10.16
N SER A 203 1.41 -13.56 10.13
CA SER A 203 1.25 -12.71 11.32
C SER A 203 0.21 -13.28 12.31
N SER A 204 -0.81 -13.98 11.82
CA SER A 204 -1.83 -14.64 12.66
C SER A 204 -1.40 -16.03 13.15
N GLY A 205 -0.22 -16.51 12.72
CA GLY A 205 0.26 -17.86 13.02
C GLY A 205 -0.39 -18.95 12.18
N GLU A 206 -1.10 -18.59 11.11
CA GLU A 206 -1.67 -19.56 10.17
C GLU A 206 -0.56 -20.16 9.28
N PRO A 207 -0.42 -21.49 9.24
CA PRO A 207 0.60 -22.13 8.41
C PRO A 207 0.25 -22.04 6.92
N LEU A 208 1.28 -21.95 6.07
CA LEU A 208 1.12 -22.07 4.63
C LEU A 208 1.04 -23.56 4.25
N VAL A 209 -0.14 -23.99 3.79
CA VAL A 209 -0.41 -25.39 3.45
C VAL A 209 -0.91 -25.57 2.02
N THR A 210 -0.59 -26.72 1.42
CA THR A 210 -1.08 -27.14 0.11
C THR A 210 -2.53 -27.62 0.19
N SER A 211 -3.16 -27.92 -0.96
CA SER A 211 -4.54 -28.44 -0.99
C SER A 211 -4.73 -29.71 -0.15
N ASP A 212 -3.66 -30.50 -0.03
CA ASP A 212 -3.63 -31.75 0.73
C ASP A 212 -3.30 -31.54 2.22
N GLY A 213 -3.21 -30.30 2.69
CA GLY A 213 -2.89 -29.95 4.07
C GLY A 213 -1.42 -30.15 4.46
N LYS A 214 -0.53 -30.41 3.49
CA LYS A 214 0.91 -30.53 3.74
C LYS A 214 1.56 -29.15 3.79
N PRO A 215 2.68 -28.98 4.51
CA PRO A 215 3.46 -27.74 4.46
C PRO A 215 3.87 -27.39 3.03
N VAL A 216 3.70 -26.12 2.66
CA VAL A 216 4.20 -25.58 1.39
C VAL A 216 5.72 -25.64 1.39
N ARG A 217 6.31 -26.24 0.35
CA ARG A 217 7.77 -26.33 0.19
C ARG A 217 8.28 -25.56 -1.01
N LYS A 218 7.48 -25.32 -2.04
CA LYS A 218 7.90 -24.59 -3.24
C LYS A 218 7.00 -23.39 -3.45
N ILE A 219 7.57 -22.18 -3.45
CA ILE A 219 6.81 -20.93 -3.62
C ILE A 219 7.32 -20.15 -4.83
N ALA A 220 6.43 -19.72 -5.71
CA ALA A 220 6.73 -18.78 -6.78
C ALA A 220 6.31 -17.35 -6.42
N PHE A 221 7.24 -16.41 -6.49
CA PHE A 221 7.01 -14.98 -6.35
C PHE A 221 7.00 -14.33 -7.73
N ILE A 222 5.84 -13.82 -8.14
CA ILE A 222 5.66 -13.10 -9.40
C ILE A 222 5.82 -11.61 -9.15
N GLN A 223 6.96 -11.05 -9.55
CA GLN A 223 7.20 -9.61 -9.38
C GLN A 223 6.37 -8.80 -10.36
N CYS A 224 6.11 -7.54 -9.97
CA CYS A 224 5.41 -6.58 -10.82
C CYS A 224 3.96 -6.98 -11.17
N ALA A 225 3.34 -7.89 -10.43
CA ALA A 225 1.91 -8.18 -10.56
C ALA A 225 1.07 -6.91 -10.34
N GLY A 226 0.42 -6.40 -11.40
CA GLY A 226 -0.37 -5.16 -11.39
C GLY A 226 0.44 -3.86 -11.34
N SER A 227 1.76 -3.90 -11.49
CA SER A 227 2.66 -2.74 -11.49
C SER A 227 3.64 -2.80 -12.64
N ARG A 228 4.04 -1.66 -13.21
CA ARG A 228 4.86 -1.63 -14.44
C ARG A 228 4.21 -2.44 -15.57
N ASP A 229 2.90 -2.25 -15.71
CA ASP A 229 2.06 -2.83 -16.74
C ASP A 229 1.15 -1.72 -17.28
N GLU A 230 1.12 -1.58 -18.61
CA GLU A 230 0.32 -0.55 -19.29
C GLU A 230 -1.18 -0.79 -19.14
N ASN A 231 -1.61 -2.04 -18.95
CA ASN A 231 -3.01 -2.40 -18.73
C ASN A 231 -3.44 -2.23 -17.27
N HIS A 232 -2.48 -2.06 -16.35
CA HIS A 232 -2.71 -1.87 -14.92
C HIS A 232 -2.07 -0.55 -14.44
N LEU A 233 -1.12 -0.61 -13.50
CA LEU A 233 -0.40 0.57 -13.03
C LEU A 233 0.91 0.74 -13.81
N PRO A 234 1.13 1.88 -14.51
CA PRO A 234 2.34 2.09 -15.31
C PRO A 234 3.59 2.38 -14.46
N TYR A 235 3.46 2.46 -13.13
CA TYR A 235 4.54 2.79 -12.21
C TYR A 235 4.97 1.59 -11.36
N CYS A 236 6.17 1.71 -10.78
CA CYS A 236 6.70 0.71 -9.85
C CYS A 236 6.19 0.97 -8.43
N SER A 237 5.71 -0.08 -7.76
CA SER A 237 5.31 -0.03 -6.35
C SER A 237 6.47 0.17 -5.36
N SER A 238 7.72 0.18 -5.83
CA SER A 238 8.98 0.43 -5.08
C SER A 238 9.34 -0.56 -3.96
N VAL A 239 8.37 -1.20 -3.32
CA VAL A 239 8.57 -2.08 -2.15
C VAL A 239 8.49 -3.57 -2.47
N CYS A 240 7.86 -3.94 -3.60
CA CYS A 240 7.55 -5.34 -3.91
C CYS A 240 8.78 -6.23 -4.07
N CYS A 241 9.93 -5.71 -4.52
CA CYS A 241 11.18 -6.47 -4.60
C CYS A 241 11.73 -6.80 -3.21
N MET A 242 11.74 -5.81 -2.30
CA MET A 242 12.20 -6.03 -0.93
C MET A 242 11.27 -6.98 -0.17
N ILE A 243 9.96 -6.89 -0.41
CA ILE A 243 8.99 -7.74 0.26
C ILE A 243 9.14 -9.19 -0.21
N SER A 244 9.33 -9.47 -1.50
CA SER A 244 9.50 -10.86 -1.96
C SER A 244 10.82 -11.47 -1.51
N LEU A 245 11.91 -10.71 -1.48
CA LEU A 245 13.18 -11.17 -0.89
C LEU A 245 13.03 -11.53 0.59
N LYS A 246 12.27 -10.71 1.34
CA LYS A 246 11.89 -11.01 2.73
C LYS A 246 11.05 -12.27 2.84
N GLN A 247 10.03 -12.41 2.00
CA GLN A 247 9.12 -13.55 2.03
C GLN A 247 9.79 -14.86 1.58
N ALA A 248 10.79 -14.78 0.70
CA ALA A 248 11.62 -15.93 0.35
C ALA A 248 12.33 -16.48 1.59
N LEU A 249 12.90 -15.63 2.43
CA LEU A 249 13.52 -16.06 3.69
C LEU A 249 12.53 -16.69 4.66
N TYR A 250 11.27 -16.22 4.74
CA TYR A 250 10.26 -16.89 5.56
C TYR A 250 10.06 -18.35 5.15
N CYS A 251 10.10 -18.64 3.84
CA CYS A 251 9.96 -20.01 3.34
C CYS A 251 11.08 -20.91 3.88
N ARG A 252 12.29 -20.36 3.93
CA ARG A 252 13.50 -21.04 4.42
C ARG A 252 13.49 -21.21 5.94
N GLU A 253 12.94 -20.24 6.68
CA GLU A 253 12.77 -20.30 8.13
C GLU A 253 11.71 -21.33 8.55
N LEU A 254 10.64 -21.48 7.76
CA LEU A 254 9.60 -22.48 8.00
C LEU A 254 10.11 -23.91 7.75
N ASP A 255 10.85 -24.13 6.66
CA ASP A 255 11.45 -25.42 6.33
C ASP A 255 12.75 -25.21 5.51
N PRO A 256 13.92 -25.62 6.04
CA PRO A 256 15.22 -25.51 5.37
C PRO A 256 15.36 -26.30 4.06
N ASP A 257 14.39 -27.12 3.67
CA ASP A 257 14.35 -27.77 2.35
C ASP A 257 13.45 -27.03 1.34
N SER A 258 12.79 -25.94 1.75
CA SER A 258 11.88 -25.18 0.88
C SER A 258 12.60 -24.38 -0.20
N GLN A 259 11.96 -24.22 -1.35
CA GLN A 259 12.48 -23.50 -2.50
C GLN A 259 11.62 -22.27 -2.79
N ALA A 260 12.24 -21.09 -2.87
CA ALA A 260 11.61 -19.84 -3.27
C ALA A 260 12.08 -19.44 -4.67
N PHE A 261 11.16 -19.33 -5.62
CA PHE A 261 11.43 -18.95 -7.00
C PHE A 261 10.93 -17.53 -7.25
N ILE A 262 11.80 -16.56 -7.47
CA ILE A 262 11.43 -15.16 -7.73
C ILE A 262 11.59 -14.86 -9.21
N PHE A 263 10.47 -14.63 -9.88
CA PHE A 263 10.39 -14.24 -11.29
C PHE A 263 10.32 -12.72 -11.40
N TYR A 264 11.33 -12.09 -11.99
CA TYR A 264 11.44 -10.62 -11.99
C TYR A 264 11.82 -10.02 -13.33
N LYS A 265 11.36 -8.78 -13.59
CA LYS A 265 11.86 -7.95 -14.70
C LYS A 265 13.17 -7.26 -14.30
N ASP A 266 13.13 -6.50 -13.20
CA ASP A 266 14.31 -5.92 -12.56
C ASP A 266 14.15 -6.01 -11.04
N LEU A 267 15.21 -6.39 -10.33
CA LEU A 267 15.26 -6.29 -8.87
C LEU A 267 15.67 -4.86 -8.48
N ARG A 268 14.86 -4.25 -7.62
CA ARG A 268 15.08 -2.87 -7.15
C ARG A 268 15.34 -2.85 -5.65
N THR A 269 16.63 -2.85 -5.29
CA THR A 269 17.18 -2.92 -3.93
C THR A 269 18.05 -1.68 -3.65
N PRO A 270 17.44 -0.49 -3.49
CA PRO A 270 18.21 0.76 -3.48
C PRO A 270 19.11 0.90 -2.24
N GLY A 271 20.36 1.32 -2.46
CA GLY A 271 21.29 1.71 -1.40
C GLY A 271 21.76 0.53 -0.56
N GLN A 272 21.57 0.62 0.77
CA GLN A 272 22.04 -0.39 1.73
C GLN A 272 21.30 -1.72 1.64
N TYR A 273 20.15 -1.76 0.94
CA TYR A 273 19.39 -2.98 0.75
C TYR A 273 20.02 -3.95 -0.27
N GLU A 274 21.09 -3.54 -0.96
CA GLU A 274 21.86 -4.44 -1.81
C GLU A 274 22.52 -5.57 -1.01
N ASP A 275 22.92 -5.31 0.23
CA ASP A 275 23.48 -6.35 1.11
C ASP A 275 22.42 -7.39 1.50
N PHE A 276 21.17 -6.96 1.68
CA PHE A 276 20.05 -7.87 1.89
C PHE A 276 19.79 -8.74 0.65
N TYR A 277 19.82 -8.14 -0.54
CA TYR A 277 19.68 -8.88 -1.79
C TYR A 277 20.77 -9.95 -1.94
N LYS A 278 22.04 -9.61 -1.68
CA LYS A 278 23.15 -10.57 -1.71
C LYS A 278 22.95 -11.71 -0.73
N ARG A 279 22.55 -11.41 0.52
CA ARG A 279 22.26 -12.45 1.51
C ARG A 279 21.18 -13.42 1.04
N VAL A 280 20.13 -12.91 0.39
CA VAL A 280 19.05 -13.75 -0.15
C VAL A 280 19.52 -14.53 -1.38
N GLN A 281 20.37 -13.95 -2.23
CA GLN A 281 20.97 -14.62 -3.38
C GLN A 281 21.93 -15.75 -2.98
N GLU A 282 22.64 -15.61 -1.86
CA GLU A 282 23.54 -16.63 -1.31
C GLU A 282 22.80 -17.81 -0.66
N ASP A 283 21.46 -17.72 -0.51
CA ASP A 283 20.65 -18.79 0.04
C ASP A 283 20.39 -19.88 -1.01
N GLU A 284 20.82 -21.12 -0.73
CA GLU A 284 20.72 -22.26 -1.67
C GLU A 284 19.28 -22.63 -2.06
N GLY A 285 18.29 -22.23 -1.24
CA GLY A 285 16.87 -22.46 -1.53
C GLY A 285 16.21 -21.32 -2.30
N THR A 286 16.92 -20.23 -2.62
CA THR A 286 16.36 -19.09 -3.34
C THR A 286 16.86 -19.03 -4.78
N PHE A 287 15.91 -19.05 -5.71
CA PHE A 287 16.17 -19.01 -7.15
C PHE A 287 15.64 -17.69 -7.70
N LEU A 288 16.52 -16.90 -8.30
CA LEU A 288 16.18 -15.61 -8.88
C LEU A 288 16.29 -15.72 -10.40
N THR A 289 15.16 -15.56 -11.09
CA THR A 289 15.13 -15.64 -12.56
C THR A 289 14.63 -14.35 -13.15
N LYS A 290 15.44 -13.76 -14.03
CA LYS A 290 15.01 -12.60 -14.82
C LYS A 290 14.13 -13.07 -15.97
N SER A 291 12.83 -12.85 -15.86
CA SER A 291 11.86 -13.50 -16.73
C SER A 291 10.62 -12.67 -17.01
N GLU A 292 9.94 -13.03 -18.10
CA GLU A 292 8.57 -12.62 -18.38
C GLU A 292 7.63 -13.82 -18.20
N VAL A 293 6.68 -13.69 -17.27
CA VAL A 293 5.71 -14.76 -16.96
C VAL A 293 4.66 -14.81 -18.08
N LYS A 294 4.51 -15.98 -18.70
CA LYS A 294 3.58 -16.23 -19.80
C LYS A 294 2.24 -16.73 -19.30
N SER A 295 2.26 -17.72 -18.42
CA SER A 295 1.05 -18.36 -17.91
C SER A 295 1.27 -19.00 -16.54
N ILE A 296 0.19 -19.13 -15.78
CA ILE A 296 0.13 -19.88 -14.52
C ILE A 296 -0.97 -20.93 -14.66
N ASP A 297 -0.60 -22.19 -14.86
CA ASP A 297 -1.55 -23.29 -14.98
C ASP A 297 -1.86 -23.89 -13.60
N THR A 298 -3.14 -24.19 -13.36
CA THR A 298 -3.69 -24.75 -12.11
C THR A 298 -4.55 -26.00 -12.35
N SER A 299 -4.65 -26.48 -13.60
CA SER A 299 -5.60 -27.50 -14.05
C SER A 299 -5.44 -28.88 -13.40
N ASN A 300 -4.23 -29.22 -12.95
CA ASN A 300 -3.91 -30.57 -12.46
C ASN A 300 -3.69 -30.64 -10.93
N GLY A 301 -4.17 -29.66 -10.17
CA GLY A 301 -3.91 -29.57 -8.72
C GLY A 301 -2.46 -29.24 -8.36
N VAL A 302 -1.62 -28.96 -9.36
CA VAL A 302 -0.23 -28.50 -9.22
C VAL A 302 -0.14 -27.15 -9.94
N ILE A 303 0.47 -26.15 -9.29
CA ILE A 303 0.70 -24.85 -9.91
C ILE A 303 1.93 -24.95 -10.79
N VAL A 304 1.80 -24.59 -12.06
CA VAL A 304 2.91 -24.55 -13.01
C VAL A 304 3.07 -23.14 -13.54
N VAL A 305 4.20 -22.51 -13.21
CA VAL A 305 4.57 -21.19 -13.74
C VAL A 305 5.39 -21.39 -15.00
N GLU A 306 4.88 -20.90 -16.13
CA GLU A 306 5.59 -20.84 -17.40
C GLU A 306 6.11 -19.42 -17.62
N ALA A 307 7.42 -19.27 -17.80
CA ALA A 307 8.06 -17.99 -18.00
C ALA A 307 9.18 -18.10 -19.03
N THR A 308 9.44 -17.03 -19.76
CA THR A 308 10.61 -16.92 -20.64
C THR A 308 11.77 -16.38 -19.82
N ASP A 309 12.86 -17.15 -19.71
CA ASP A 309 14.12 -16.68 -19.15
C ASP A 309 14.75 -15.70 -20.14
N THR A 310 14.81 -14.43 -19.75
CA THR A 310 15.31 -13.36 -20.63
C THR A 310 16.85 -13.33 -20.73
N LEU A 311 17.55 -14.04 -19.86
CA LEU A 311 19.02 -14.16 -19.89
C LEU A 311 19.45 -15.28 -20.81
N LEU A 312 18.73 -16.41 -20.77
CA LEU A 312 19.05 -17.61 -21.57
C LEU A 312 18.29 -17.65 -22.90
N GLY A 313 17.13 -16.99 -22.98
CA GLY A 313 16.26 -16.99 -24.16
C GLY A 313 15.33 -18.20 -24.28
N ASP A 314 15.36 -19.10 -23.30
CA ASP A 314 14.56 -20.34 -23.27
C ASP A 314 13.33 -20.20 -22.37
N ASP A 315 12.30 -20.98 -22.67
CA ASP A 315 11.12 -21.10 -21.82
C ASP A 315 11.36 -22.10 -20.69
N ILE A 316 11.02 -21.69 -19.46
CA ILE A 316 11.11 -22.51 -18.26
C ILE A 316 9.73 -22.80 -17.68
N LYS A 317 9.60 -23.99 -17.10
CA LYS A 317 8.39 -24.44 -16.39
C LYS A 317 8.76 -24.86 -14.99
N VAL A 318 8.21 -24.15 -14.01
CA VAL A 318 8.48 -24.41 -12.59
C VAL A 318 7.20 -24.87 -11.91
N LYS A 319 7.26 -26.05 -11.27
CA LYS A 319 6.17 -26.59 -10.47
C LYS A 319 6.31 -26.12 -9.03
N VAL A 320 5.28 -25.48 -8.51
CA VAL A 320 5.23 -24.93 -7.16
C VAL A 320 3.96 -25.31 -6.43
N ASP A 321 3.99 -25.13 -5.12
CA ASP A 321 2.87 -25.40 -4.21
C ASP A 321 2.05 -24.12 -3.92
N LEU A 322 2.69 -22.94 -4.03
CA LEU A 322 2.13 -21.61 -3.76
C LEU A 322 2.68 -20.57 -4.74
#